data_AF-A0AA85KBW4-F1
#
_entry.id   AF-A0AA85KBW4-F1
#
_cell.length_a   1.000
_cell.length_b   1.000
_cell.length_c   1.000
_cell.angle_alpha   90.00
_cell.angle_beta   90.00
_cell.angle_gamma   90.00
#
_symmetry.space_group_name_H-M   'P 1'
#
loop_
_entity.id
_entity.type
_entity.pdbx_description
1 polymer ?
#
loop_
_entity_poly.entity_id
_entity_poly.type
_entity_poly.pdbx_seq_one_letter_code
_entity_poly.pdbx_strand_id
1 'polypeptide(L)'
;MADAVDFLEKWPAHATGRSYARSQASIVNSRIVSLSEVETKISNLIPKPKFLETLEKNIADRLKDIQPDDRDSRFQIFKEAFQSFIYSFKTYKHFLSSIYQEYEEFLNFYKAEAQKLRPVKEYLWTISQECDERILKIQKKEKPEINSLRREIVRLRDLISQLKGEKLGLETQVGHLTQSLKEEHEKFRYEADAKLLLISEINAMRMQFDEIEVITKHAQIKTNENDDPVLLKIALELLKNQLNEVMKQRDESESKIQQMQKVSTPRPEWNEVGRKLPGGLTKWLEETVSMTSQEKMHFMVNQFTLQNNENTEFNLNTYIKEELNFIPLFLQTDSTVKPRPMQLRDCLLIVHELWLTRKSEKDFIKEQSLGQRRRLLTSRRLSQVQTRSHPPAGTQSKSPSTHHQHRDVFKSFDEFLNHFFKQIYGIEQIRIEWAHTFYSMLVKETHCYKLIELKKIIDNKMDEECHWHFESWIKSIEEQILLFIDSNNNNNNSSMSK
;
A
#
# COMPACT_ATOMS: atom_id res chain seq x y z
N MET A 1 -41.99 -48.20 4.29
CA MET A 1 -41.58 -48.71 2.96
C MET A 1 -41.27 -50.22 2.95
N ALA A 2 -41.23 -50.93 4.08
CA ALA A 2 -40.95 -52.38 4.10
C ALA A 2 -42.13 -53.26 3.64
N ASP A 3 -43.38 -52.86 3.88
CA ASP A 3 -44.58 -53.66 3.50
C ASP A 3 -44.99 -53.55 2.02
N ALA A 4 -44.38 -52.65 1.25
CA ALA A 4 -44.68 -52.52 -0.18
C ALA A 4 -44.00 -53.62 -1.02
N VAL A 5 -42.93 -54.23 -0.49
CA VAL A 5 -42.14 -55.26 -1.19
C VAL A 5 -42.93 -56.57 -1.28
N ASP A 6 -43.63 -56.96 -0.22
CA ASP A 6 -44.41 -58.21 -0.15
C ASP A 6 -45.70 -58.17 -0.99
N PHE A 7 -46.20 -56.96 -1.30
CA PHE A 7 -47.37 -56.76 -2.15
C PHE A 7 -47.02 -56.69 -3.65
N LEU A 8 -45.81 -56.25 -4.00
CA LEU A 8 -45.32 -56.26 -5.38
C LEU A 8 -45.03 -57.68 -5.89
N GLU A 9 -44.59 -58.59 -5.01
CA GLU A 9 -44.39 -60.02 -5.35
C GLU A 9 -45.70 -60.75 -5.68
N LYS A 10 -46.83 -60.28 -5.14
CA LYS A 10 -48.17 -60.84 -5.37
C LYS A 10 -48.97 -60.06 -6.42
N TRP A 11 -48.34 -59.09 -7.08
CA TRP A 11 -48.93 -58.41 -8.23
C TRP A 11 -49.05 -59.41 -9.37
N PRO A 12 -50.23 -59.56 -10.00
CA PRO A 12 -50.40 -60.65 -10.92
C PRO A 12 -49.49 -60.45 -12.14
N ALA A 13 -48.82 -61.54 -12.54
CA ALA A 13 -47.76 -61.65 -13.55
C ALA A 13 -48.19 -61.31 -15.00
N HIS A 14 -49.19 -60.46 -15.17
CA HIS A 14 -49.53 -59.80 -16.43
C HIS A 14 -48.78 -58.47 -16.61
N ALA A 15 -48.17 -57.92 -15.54
CA ALA A 15 -47.39 -56.68 -15.59
C ALA A 15 -45.89 -56.90 -15.84
N THR A 16 -45.37 -58.10 -15.62
CA THR A 16 -44.03 -58.51 -16.01
C THR A 16 -44.17 -59.62 -17.05
N GLY A 17 -43.95 -59.28 -18.32
CA GLY A 17 -43.78 -60.30 -19.36
C GLY A 17 -42.76 -61.32 -18.84
N ARG A 18 -43.10 -62.62 -18.92
CA ARG A 18 -42.24 -63.71 -18.47
C ARG A 18 -40.81 -63.43 -18.93
N SER A 19 -39.92 -63.11 -17.99
CA SER A 19 -38.49 -63.13 -18.24
C SER A 19 -38.11 -64.60 -18.41
N TYR A 20 -38.19 -65.09 -19.65
CA TYR A 20 -37.73 -66.43 -19.97
C TYR A 20 -36.24 -66.54 -19.64
N ALA A 21 -35.85 -67.63 -19.00
CA ALA A 21 -34.45 -68.01 -18.91
C ALA A 21 -33.88 -68.09 -20.33
N ARG A 22 -32.74 -67.43 -20.56
CA ARG A 22 -32.09 -67.22 -21.87
C ARG A 22 -31.70 -68.50 -22.62
N SER A 23 -31.97 -69.69 -22.06
CA SER A 23 -31.72 -70.98 -22.69
C SER A 23 -32.68 -72.01 -22.12
N GLN A 24 -33.54 -72.60 -22.95
CA GLN A 24 -34.28 -73.80 -22.60
C GLN A 24 -33.53 -75.03 -23.12
N ALA A 25 -33.45 -76.07 -22.30
CA ALA A 25 -32.78 -77.32 -22.65
C ALA A 25 -33.82 -78.36 -23.06
N SER A 26 -33.65 -78.99 -24.22
CA SER A 26 -34.45 -80.14 -24.65
C SER A 26 -33.56 -81.35 -24.88
N ILE A 27 -34.14 -82.54 -24.69
CA ILE A 27 -33.44 -83.81 -24.92
C ILE A 27 -33.81 -84.29 -26.32
N VAL A 28 -32.84 -84.30 -27.21
CA VAL A 28 -32.96 -84.90 -28.54
C VAL A 28 -31.88 -85.97 -28.65
N ASN A 29 -32.27 -87.20 -28.98
CA ASN A 29 -31.39 -88.36 -29.08
C ASN A 29 -30.48 -88.58 -27.85
N SER A 30 -31.08 -88.52 -26.66
CA SER A 30 -30.43 -88.80 -25.37
C SER A 30 -29.22 -87.91 -25.04
N ARG A 31 -29.12 -86.70 -25.62
CA ARG A 31 -28.22 -85.63 -25.15
C ARG A 31 -29.02 -84.34 -24.90
N ILE A 32 -28.64 -83.60 -23.86
CA ILE A 32 -29.23 -82.31 -23.50
C ILE A 32 -28.61 -81.25 -24.40
N VAL A 33 -29.42 -80.56 -25.20
CA VAL A 33 -28.98 -79.45 -26.06
C VAL A 33 -29.60 -78.14 -25.57
N SER A 34 -28.77 -77.11 -25.40
CA SER A 34 -29.20 -75.75 -25.05
C SER A 34 -29.70 -75.01 -26.29
N LEU A 35 -30.99 -74.69 -26.34
CA LEU A 35 -31.58 -73.89 -27.42
C LEU A 35 -31.32 -72.40 -27.14
N SER A 36 -30.74 -71.69 -28.12
CA SER A 36 -30.55 -70.23 -28.06
C SER A 36 -31.75 -69.49 -28.67
N GLU A 37 -31.94 -68.23 -28.29
CA GLU A 37 -33.07 -67.33 -28.61
C GLU A 37 -33.49 -67.27 -30.10
N VAL A 38 -32.64 -67.68 -31.03
CA VAL A 38 -32.92 -67.61 -32.47
C VAL A 38 -33.78 -68.78 -32.96
N GLU A 39 -33.76 -69.94 -32.28
CA GLU A 39 -34.44 -71.17 -32.75
C GLU A 39 -35.86 -71.34 -32.17
N THR A 40 -36.17 -70.71 -31.04
CA THR A 40 -37.51 -70.70 -30.46
C THR A 40 -38.27 -69.46 -30.91
N LYS A 41 -38.99 -69.52 -32.03
CA LYS A 41 -39.99 -68.50 -32.44
C LYS A 41 -41.18 -68.43 -31.45
N ILE A 42 -40.94 -68.04 -30.21
CA ILE A 42 -41.97 -67.82 -29.20
C ILE A 42 -42.17 -66.31 -29.09
N SER A 43 -43.18 -65.81 -29.81
CA SER A 43 -43.67 -64.44 -29.70
C SER A 43 -44.16 -64.15 -28.27
N ASN A 44 -43.82 -62.98 -27.73
CA ASN A 44 -44.34 -62.46 -26.46
C ASN A 44 -45.89 -62.44 -26.46
N LEU A 45 -46.53 -63.41 -25.82
CA LEU A 45 -47.98 -63.67 -25.85
C LEU A 45 -48.79 -62.90 -24.77
N ILE A 46 -48.41 -61.67 -24.43
CA ILE A 46 -49.29 -60.77 -23.66
C ILE A 46 -49.47 -59.49 -24.48
N PRO A 47 -50.62 -59.36 -25.19
CA PRO A 47 -50.91 -58.15 -25.96
C PRO A 47 -50.97 -56.94 -25.02
N LYS A 48 -50.26 -55.87 -25.39
CA LYS A 48 -50.39 -54.58 -24.72
C LYS A 48 -51.87 -54.15 -24.78
N PRO A 49 -52.46 -53.60 -23.69
CA PRO A 49 -53.84 -53.16 -23.73
C PRO A 49 -54.06 -52.14 -24.85
N LYS A 50 -55.00 -52.40 -25.77
CA LYS A 50 -55.30 -51.54 -26.94
C LYS A 50 -55.56 -50.06 -26.60
N PHE A 51 -56.01 -49.81 -25.38
CA PHE A 51 -56.22 -48.46 -24.85
C PHE A 51 -54.90 -47.69 -24.65
N LEU A 52 -53.85 -48.34 -24.15
CA LEU A 52 -52.53 -47.74 -23.97
C LEU A 52 -51.87 -47.43 -25.32
N GLU A 53 -52.05 -48.29 -26.31
CA GLU A 53 -51.57 -48.04 -27.67
C GLU A 53 -52.26 -46.83 -28.30
N THR A 54 -53.58 -46.68 -28.09
CA THR A 54 -54.34 -45.52 -28.54
C THR A 54 -53.90 -44.24 -27.82
N LEU A 55 -53.64 -44.29 -26.50
CA LEU A 55 -53.12 -43.14 -25.75
C LEU A 55 -51.70 -42.74 -26.16
N GLU A 56 -50.80 -43.70 -26.31
CA GLU A 56 -49.42 -43.42 -26.74
C GLU A 56 -49.38 -42.85 -28.15
N LYS A 57 -50.23 -43.36 -29.06
CA LYS A 57 -50.38 -42.79 -30.40
C LYS A 57 -50.91 -41.36 -30.34
N ASN A 58 -51.91 -41.08 -29.49
CA ASN A 58 -52.45 -39.73 -29.31
C ASN A 58 -51.42 -38.77 -28.69
N ILE A 59 -50.60 -39.21 -27.73
CA ILE A 59 -49.51 -38.40 -27.17
C ILE A 59 -48.46 -38.14 -28.24
N ALA A 60 -48.03 -39.18 -28.97
CA ALA A 60 -47.01 -39.06 -30.01
C ALA A 60 -47.46 -38.17 -31.17
N ASP A 61 -48.74 -38.23 -31.56
CA ASP A 61 -49.28 -37.37 -32.61
C ASP A 61 -49.41 -35.91 -32.14
N ARG A 62 -49.87 -35.66 -30.92
CA ARG A 62 -49.93 -34.29 -30.36
C ARG A 62 -48.56 -33.69 -30.06
N LEU A 63 -47.56 -34.51 -29.74
CA LEU A 63 -46.20 -34.05 -29.43
C LEU A 63 -45.40 -33.70 -30.70
N LYS A 64 -45.78 -34.19 -31.88
CA LYS A 64 -45.16 -33.82 -33.17
C LYS A 64 -45.39 -32.35 -33.52
N ASP A 65 -46.48 -31.77 -33.05
CA ASP A 65 -46.88 -30.39 -33.37
C ASP A 65 -46.31 -29.35 -32.37
N ILE A 66 -45.60 -29.77 -31.31
CA ILE A 66 -45.10 -28.89 -30.25
C ILE A 66 -43.56 -28.80 -30.25
N GLN A 67 -43.03 -27.58 -30.05
CA GLN A 67 -41.59 -27.34 -29.93
C GLN A 67 -41.00 -28.03 -28.69
N PRO A 68 -39.80 -28.64 -28.77
CA PRO A 68 -39.20 -29.38 -27.66
C PRO A 68 -38.99 -28.56 -26.37
N ASP A 69 -38.82 -27.24 -26.51
CA ASP A 69 -38.48 -26.31 -25.44
C ASP A 69 -39.71 -25.73 -24.70
N ASP A 70 -40.91 -25.94 -25.25
CA ASP A 70 -42.16 -25.50 -24.62
C ASP A 70 -42.61 -26.50 -23.54
N ARG A 71 -42.01 -26.36 -22.35
CA ARG A 71 -42.23 -27.22 -21.19
C ARG A 71 -43.69 -27.19 -20.70
N ASP A 72 -44.36 -26.05 -20.84
CA ASP A 72 -45.75 -25.86 -20.37
C ASP A 72 -46.74 -26.58 -21.28
N SER A 73 -46.62 -26.42 -22.60
CA SER A 73 -47.52 -27.10 -23.54
C SER A 73 -47.28 -28.61 -23.58
N ARG A 74 -46.02 -29.06 -23.43
CA ARG A 74 -45.70 -30.49 -23.26
C ARG A 74 -46.31 -31.06 -21.99
N PHE A 75 -46.17 -30.36 -20.87
CA PHE A 75 -46.79 -30.75 -19.60
C PHE A 75 -48.32 -30.89 -19.74
N GLN A 76 -48.96 -29.97 -20.45
CA GLN A 76 -50.41 -30.00 -20.69
C GLN A 76 -50.88 -31.22 -21.50
N ILE A 77 -50.15 -31.64 -22.54
CA ILE A 77 -50.45 -32.87 -23.29
C ILE A 77 -50.40 -34.11 -22.38
N PHE A 78 -49.33 -34.24 -21.59
CA PHE A 78 -49.18 -35.38 -20.68
C PHE A 78 -50.22 -35.36 -19.56
N LYS A 79 -50.62 -34.17 -19.10
CA LYS A 79 -51.70 -33.98 -18.13
C LYS A 79 -53.05 -34.49 -18.67
N GLU A 80 -53.44 -34.09 -19.88
CA GLU A 80 -54.68 -34.54 -20.54
C GLU A 80 -54.67 -36.04 -20.83
N ALA A 81 -53.52 -36.58 -21.24
CA ALA A 81 -53.35 -38.00 -21.48
C ALA A 81 -53.47 -38.82 -20.18
N PHE A 82 -52.93 -38.31 -19.07
CA PHE A 82 -53.04 -38.94 -17.76
C PHE A 82 -54.46 -38.87 -17.19
N GLN A 83 -55.18 -37.76 -17.38
CA GLN A 83 -56.60 -37.69 -17.05
C GLN A 83 -57.43 -38.69 -17.85
N SER A 84 -57.15 -38.83 -19.15
CA SER A 84 -57.77 -39.82 -20.03
C SER A 84 -57.46 -41.26 -19.56
N PHE A 85 -56.22 -41.50 -19.11
CA PHE A 85 -55.80 -42.76 -18.50
C PHE A 85 -56.60 -43.06 -17.23
N ILE A 86 -56.69 -42.12 -16.28
CA ILE A 86 -57.46 -42.27 -15.03
C ILE A 86 -58.93 -42.59 -15.31
N TYR A 87 -59.54 -41.92 -16.29
CA TYR A 87 -60.95 -42.11 -16.62
C TYR A 87 -61.27 -43.52 -17.14
N SER A 88 -60.29 -44.20 -17.75
CA SER A 88 -60.44 -45.55 -18.30
C SER A 88 -60.42 -46.67 -17.25
N PHE A 89 -59.82 -46.42 -16.08
CA PHE A 89 -59.86 -47.38 -14.97
C PHE A 89 -61.21 -47.28 -14.28
N LYS A 90 -61.81 -48.43 -13.95
CA LYS A 90 -63.06 -48.48 -13.19
C LYS A 90 -62.83 -48.70 -11.70
N THR A 91 -61.86 -49.54 -11.35
CA THR A 91 -61.59 -49.97 -9.97
C THR A 91 -60.68 -49.03 -9.19
N TYR A 92 -59.66 -48.45 -9.85
CA TYR A 92 -58.66 -47.58 -9.20
C TYR A 92 -58.83 -46.09 -9.51
N LYS A 93 -59.94 -45.71 -10.18
CA LYS A 93 -60.22 -44.34 -10.63
C LYS A 93 -60.16 -43.32 -9.50
N HIS A 94 -60.84 -43.61 -8.40
CA HIS A 94 -60.98 -42.68 -7.29
C HIS A 94 -59.62 -42.40 -6.63
N PHE A 95 -58.81 -43.45 -6.42
CA PHE A 95 -57.46 -43.33 -5.88
C PHE A 95 -56.53 -42.53 -6.79
N LEU A 96 -56.45 -42.87 -8.09
CA LEU A 96 -55.60 -42.15 -9.03
C LEU A 96 -56.06 -40.71 -9.26
N SER A 97 -57.37 -40.46 -9.25
CA SER A 97 -57.94 -39.10 -9.34
C SER A 97 -57.62 -38.28 -8.10
N SER A 98 -57.63 -38.88 -6.90
CA SER A 98 -57.24 -38.20 -5.66
C SER A 98 -55.76 -37.81 -5.69
N ILE A 99 -54.87 -38.71 -6.09
CA ILE A 99 -53.44 -38.40 -6.26
C ILE A 99 -53.25 -37.28 -7.29
N TYR A 100 -53.93 -37.38 -8.43
CA TYR A 100 -53.84 -36.38 -9.49
C TYR A 100 -54.31 -34.99 -9.03
N GLN A 101 -55.40 -34.93 -8.27
CA GLN A 101 -55.94 -33.70 -7.72
C GLN A 101 -54.96 -33.04 -6.73
N GLU A 102 -54.33 -33.80 -5.84
CA GLU A 102 -53.32 -33.29 -4.89
C GLU A 102 -52.12 -32.65 -5.62
N TYR A 103 -51.61 -33.29 -6.66
CA TYR A 103 -50.54 -32.70 -7.47
C TYR A 103 -51.01 -31.45 -8.23
N GLU A 104 -52.23 -31.45 -8.75
CA GLU A 104 -52.79 -30.30 -9.45
C GLU A 104 -52.99 -29.09 -8.54
N GLU A 105 -53.47 -29.31 -7.31
CA GLU A 105 -53.59 -28.27 -6.28
C GLU A 105 -52.22 -27.70 -5.90
N PHE A 106 -51.21 -28.56 -5.72
CA PHE A 106 -49.84 -28.15 -5.42
C PHE A 106 -49.20 -27.35 -6.57
N LEU A 107 -49.35 -27.80 -7.82
CA LEU A 107 -48.87 -27.08 -9.01
C LEU A 107 -49.54 -25.71 -9.17
N ASN A 108 -50.85 -25.63 -8.93
CA ASN A 108 -51.59 -24.37 -8.99
C ASN A 108 -51.13 -23.41 -7.90
N PHE A 109 -50.80 -23.90 -6.70
CA PHE A 109 -50.21 -23.10 -5.64
C PHE A 109 -48.89 -22.45 -6.07
N TYR A 110 -47.93 -23.21 -6.62
CA TYR A 110 -46.66 -22.63 -7.11
C TYR A 110 -46.85 -21.68 -8.28
N LYS A 111 -47.80 -21.96 -9.18
CA LYS A 111 -48.11 -21.05 -10.30
C LYS A 111 -48.66 -19.71 -9.78
N ALA A 112 -49.55 -19.75 -8.79
CA ALA A 112 -50.07 -18.55 -8.14
C ALA A 112 -48.97 -17.79 -7.39
N GLU A 113 -48.08 -18.48 -6.69
CA GLU A 113 -46.95 -17.87 -5.98
C GLU A 113 -45.96 -17.22 -6.95
N ALA A 114 -45.66 -17.87 -8.08
CA ALA A 114 -44.83 -17.30 -9.15
C ALA A 114 -45.48 -16.06 -9.78
N GLN A 115 -46.80 -16.03 -9.93
CA GLN A 115 -47.52 -14.85 -10.42
C GLN A 115 -47.45 -13.67 -9.44
N LYS A 116 -47.45 -13.91 -8.11
CA LYS A 116 -47.27 -12.84 -7.12
C LYS A 116 -45.88 -12.19 -7.19
N LEU A 117 -44.86 -12.91 -7.64
CA LEU A 117 -43.50 -12.39 -7.78
C LEU A 117 -43.32 -11.51 -9.04
N ARG A 118 -44.22 -11.60 -10.02
CA ARG A 118 -44.11 -10.89 -11.31
C ARG A 118 -44.18 -9.36 -11.17
N PRO A 119 -45.15 -8.77 -10.43
CA PRO A 119 -45.20 -7.32 -10.22
C PRO A 119 -43.97 -6.79 -9.47
N VAL A 120 -43.42 -7.56 -8.53
CA VAL A 120 -42.22 -7.17 -7.77
C VAL A 120 -41.01 -7.06 -8.71
N LYS A 121 -40.87 -8.00 -9.65
CA LYS A 121 -39.82 -7.96 -10.67
C LYS A 121 -39.96 -6.75 -11.60
N GLU A 122 -41.17 -6.44 -12.03
CA GLU A 122 -41.48 -5.27 -12.89
C GLU A 122 -41.23 -3.94 -12.17
N TYR A 123 -41.60 -3.85 -10.89
CA TYR A 123 -41.32 -2.69 -10.04
C TYR A 123 -39.81 -2.50 -9.83
N LEU A 124 -39.08 -3.59 -9.53
CA LEU A 124 -37.62 -3.55 -9.39
C LEU A 124 -36.93 -3.08 -10.68
N TRP A 125 -37.41 -3.56 -11.83
CA TRP A 125 -36.88 -3.11 -13.13
C TRP A 125 -37.08 -1.60 -13.34
N THR A 126 -38.26 -1.09 -12.97
CA THR A 126 -38.55 0.36 -13.05
C THR A 126 -37.63 1.18 -12.14
N ILE A 127 -37.42 0.73 -10.89
CA ILE A 127 -36.48 1.39 -9.97
C ILE A 127 -35.06 1.37 -10.52
N SER A 128 -34.62 0.24 -11.08
CA SER A 128 -33.29 0.13 -11.68
C SER A 128 -33.11 1.15 -12.79
N GLN A 129 -34.09 1.27 -13.70
CA GLN A 129 -34.05 2.23 -14.79
C GLN A 129 -34.01 3.68 -14.27
N GLU A 130 -34.78 3.98 -13.22
CA GLU A 130 -34.77 5.32 -12.60
C GLU A 130 -33.42 5.64 -11.94
N CYS A 131 -32.80 4.67 -11.28
CA CYS A 131 -31.45 4.81 -10.72
C CYS A 131 -30.42 5.09 -11.83
N ASP A 132 -30.46 4.34 -12.93
CA ASP A 132 -29.58 4.54 -14.08
C ASP A 132 -29.75 5.94 -14.69
N GLU A 133 -30.99 6.41 -14.82
CA GLU A 133 -31.28 7.76 -15.31
C GLU A 133 -30.74 8.86 -14.38
N ARG A 134 -30.89 8.67 -13.06
CA ARG A 134 -30.33 9.61 -12.07
C ARG A 134 -28.80 9.65 -12.14
N ILE A 135 -28.14 8.49 -12.25
CA ILE A 135 -26.68 8.41 -12.40
C ILE A 135 -26.25 9.18 -13.66
N LEU A 136 -26.92 8.98 -14.79
CA LEU A 136 -26.60 9.69 -16.03
C LEU A 136 -26.80 11.21 -15.92
N LYS A 137 -27.85 11.66 -15.23
CA LYS A 137 -28.10 13.09 -14.99
C LYS A 137 -26.99 13.73 -14.16
N ILE A 138 -26.53 13.06 -13.11
CA ILE A 138 -25.43 13.53 -12.26
C ILE A 138 -24.14 13.60 -13.08
N GLN A 139 -23.78 12.52 -13.78
CA GLN A 139 -22.59 12.48 -14.64
C GLN A 139 -22.60 13.59 -15.69
N LYS A 140 -23.75 13.89 -16.32
CA LYS A 140 -23.85 14.95 -17.32
C LYS A 140 -23.62 16.35 -16.73
N LYS A 141 -24.04 16.57 -15.47
CA LYS A 141 -23.83 17.83 -14.75
C LYS A 141 -22.39 18.03 -14.31
N GLU A 142 -21.74 16.98 -13.82
CA GLU A 142 -20.37 17.05 -13.28
C GLU A 142 -19.29 17.04 -14.37
N LYS A 143 -19.54 16.41 -15.52
CA LYS A 143 -18.59 16.31 -16.64
C LYS A 143 -17.99 17.65 -17.13
N PRO A 144 -18.74 18.76 -17.31
CA PRO A 144 -18.15 20.03 -17.73
C PRO A 144 -17.19 20.62 -16.70
N GLU A 145 -17.50 20.51 -15.41
CA GLU A 145 -16.66 20.98 -14.31
C GLU A 145 -15.37 20.14 -14.21
N ILE A 146 -15.49 18.81 -14.30
CA ILE A 146 -14.34 17.92 -14.37
C ILE A 146 -13.44 18.30 -15.57
N ASN A 147 -14.03 18.66 -16.71
CA ASN A 147 -13.28 19.06 -17.89
C ASN A 147 -12.64 20.46 -17.77
N SER A 148 -13.25 21.42 -17.07
CA SER A 148 -12.63 22.72 -16.81
C SER A 148 -11.45 22.56 -15.85
N LEU A 149 -11.62 21.82 -14.76
CA LEU A 149 -10.55 21.53 -13.80
C LEU A 149 -9.39 20.77 -14.44
N ARG A 150 -9.67 19.78 -15.30
CA ARG A 150 -8.62 19.09 -16.08
C ARG A 150 -7.82 20.06 -16.96
N ARG A 151 -8.48 21.02 -17.61
CA ARG A 151 -7.78 22.04 -18.41
C ARG A 151 -6.92 22.95 -17.55
N GLU A 152 -7.41 23.37 -16.39
CA GLU A 152 -6.64 24.23 -15.48
C GLU A 152 -5.44 23.48 -14.88
N ILE A 153 -5.58 22.20 -14.55
CA ILE A 153 -4.46 21.35 -14.10
C ILE A 153 -3.35 21.30 -15.17
N VAL A 154 -3.71 21.16 -16.45
CA VAL A 154 -2.73 21.19 -17.54
C VAL A 154 -2.07 22.56 -17.62
N ARG A 155 -2.86 23.64 -17.63
CA ARG A 155 -2.34 25.02 -17.68
C ARG A 155 -1.36 25.33 -16.54
N LEU A 156 -1.69 24.93 -15.32
CA LEU A 156 -0.84 25.13 -14.15
C LEU A 156 0.45 24.30 -14.23
N ARG A 157 0.40 23.08 -14.77
CA ARG A 157 1.61 22.27 -15.01
C ARG A 157 2.54 22.90 -16.04
N ASP A 158 1.98 23.45 -17.11
CA ASP A 158 2.75 24.15 -18.13
C ASP A 158 3.43 25.39 -17.55
N LEU A 159 2.70 26.17 -16.74
CA LEU A 159 3.25 27.33 -16.03
C LEU A 159 4.37 26.94 -15.05
N ILE A 160 4.19 25.87 -14.27
CA ILE A 160 5.24 25.35 -13.38
C ILE A 160 6.48 24.94 -14.18
N SER A 161 6.29 24.33 -15.34
CA SER A 161 7.39 23.90 -16.21
C SER A 161 8.15 25.11 -16.77
N GLN A 162 7.42 26.15 -17.19
CA GLN A 162 8.01 27.41 -17.63
C GLN A 162 8.82 28.08 -16.50
N LEU A 163 8.21 28.26 -15.32
CA LEU A 163 8.88 28.90 -14.17
C LEU A 163 10.12 28.13 -13.71
N LYS A 164 10.09 26.79 -13.79
CA LYS A 164 11.28 25.95 -13.54
C LYS A 164 12.39 26.20 -14.56
N GLY A 165 12.03 26.34 -15.84
CA GLY A 165 12.98 26.69 -16.89
C GLY A 165 13.62 28.06 -16.66
N GLU A 166 12.81 29.07 -16.35
CA GLU A 166 13.28 30.44 -16.04
C GLU A 166 14.19 30.44 -14.81
N LYS A 167 13.82 29.73 -13.74
CA LYS A 167 14.65 29.57 -12.55
C LYS A 167 16.03 28.98 -12.89
N LEU A 168 16.07 27.91 -13.68
CA LEU A 168 17.33 27.26 -14.06
C LEU A 168 18.20 28.17 -14.94
N GLY A 169 17.58 28.96 -15.82
CA GLY A 169 18.26 29.99 -16.60
C GLY A 169 18.91 31.05 -15.71
N LEU A 170 18.16 31.58 -14.73
CA LEU A 170 18.67 32.55 -13.76
C LEU A 170 19.78 31.96 -12.87
N GLU A 171 19.64 30.73 -12.40
CA GLU A 171 20.68 30.04 -11.62
C GLU A 171 21.99 29.90 -12.42
N THR A 172 21.90 29.58 -13.71
CA THR A 172 23.06 29.50 -14.60
C THR A 172 23.73 30.87 -14.75
N GLN A 173 22.95 31.94 -14.92
CA GLN A 173 23.46 33.30 -15.03
C GLN A 173 24.14 33.76 -13.73
N VAL A 174 23.55 33.48 -12.57
CA VAL A 174 24.15 33.75 -11.26
C VAL A 174 25.46 32.97 -11.10
N GLY A 175 25.50 31.71 -11.52
CA GLY A 175 26.72 30.91 -11.53
C GLY A 175 27.85 31.54 -12.36
N HIS A 176 27.53 31.97 -13.59
CA HIS A 176 28.48 32.65 -14.47
C HIS A 176 28.99 33.96 -13.86
N LEU A 177 28.10 34.81 -13.33
CA LEU A 177 28.48 36.07 -12.69
C LEU A 177 29.35 35.84 -11.44
N THR A 178 29.02 34.83 -10.65
CA THR A 178 29.80 34.44 -9.47
C THR A 178 31.20 33.98 -9.86
N GLN A 179 31.32 33.20 -10.94
CA GLN A 179 32.62 32.74 -11.46
C GLN A 179 33.44 33.91 -11.99
N SER A 180 32.85 34.78 -12.81
CA SER A 180 33.51 35.98 -13.34
C SER A 180 34.00 36.90 -12.22
N LEU A 181 33.20 37.08 -11.16
CA LEU A 181 33.59 37.87 -10.00
C LEU A 181 34.78 37.24 -9.26
N LYS A 182 34.82 35.91 -9.10
CA LYS A 182 35.97 35.21 -8.51
C LYS A 182 37.24 35.41 -9.33
N GLU A 183 37.14 35.32 -10.65
CA GLU A 183 38.28 35.52 -11.55
C GLU A 183 38.83 36.95 -11.44
N GLU A 184 37.97 37.96 -11.37
CA GLU A 184 38.40 39.34 -11.15
C GLU A 184 39.06 39.52 -9.76
N HIS A 185 38.48 38.94 -8.70
CA HIS A 185 39.11 38.96 -7.37
C HIS A 185 40.49 38.29 -7.35
N GLU A 186 40.65 37.19 -8.06
CA GLU A 186 41.94 36.51 -8.21
C GLU A 186 42.96 37.38 -8.94
N LYS A 187 42.56 38.06 -10.04
CA LYS A 187 43.43 39.01 -10.74
C LYS A 187 43.91 40.13 -9.82
N PHE A 188 43.01 40.74 -9.03
CA PHE A 188 43.38 41.78 -8.08
C PHE A 188 44.34 41.27 -7.00
N ARG A 189 44.17 40.02 -6.56
CA ARG A 189 45.09 39.38 -5.61
C ARG A 189 46.48 39.20 -6.24
N TYR A 190 46.56 38.65 -7.44
CA TYR A 190 47.85 38.51 -8.15
C TYR A 190 48.54 39.86 -8.40
N GLU A 191 47.77 40.90 -8.75
CA GLU A 191 48.31 42.25 -8.92
C GLU A 191 48.84 42.83 -7.61
N ALA A 192 48.12 42.63 -6.50
CA ALA A 192 48.58 43.05 -5.17
C ALA A 192 49.87 42.31 -4.74
N ASP A 193 49.93 41.00 -4.95
CA ASP A 193 51.12 40.19 -4.65
C ASP A 193 52.32 40.62 -5.49
N ALA A 194 52.13 40.88 -6.79
CA ALA A 194 53.18 41.40 -7.67
C ALA A 194 53.69 42.78 -7.22
N LYS A 195 52.78 43.67 -6.78
CA LYS A 195 53.17 44.98 -6.21
C LYS A 195 53.98 44.82 -4.93
N LEU A 196 53.60 43.90 -4.04
CA LEU A 196 54.35 43.63 -2.81
C LEU A 196 55.77 43.11 -3.12
N LEU A 197 55.90 42.22 -4.10
CA LEU A 197 57.19 41.70 -4.56
C LEU A 197 58.06 42.82 -5.14
N LEU A 198 57.51 43.65 -6.03
CA LEU A 198 58.23 44.81 -6.59
C LEU A 198 58.67 45.80 -5.51
N ILE A 199 57.83 46.07 -4.51
CA ILE A 199 58.21 46.93 -3.37
C ILE A 199 59.37 46.31 -2.60
N SER A 200 59.35 44.99 -2.38
CA SER A 200 60.45 44.29 -1.72
C SER A 200 61.76 44.37 -2.50
N GLU A 201 61.71 44.24 -3.83
CA GLU A 201 62.87 44.38 -4.71
C GLU A 201 63.42 45.81 -4.71
N ILE A 202 62.54 46.82 -4.79
CA ILE A 202 62.92 48.24 -4.71
C ILE A 202 63.62 48.51 -3.37
N ASN A 203 63.09 47.98 -2.27
CA ASN A 203 63.69 48.16 -0.96
C ASN A 203 65.05 47.45 -0.87
N ALA A 204 65.18 46.24 -1.41
CA ALA A 204 66.46 45.52 -1.46
C ALA A 204 67.51 46.29 -2.30
N MET A 205 67.13 46.81 -3.46
CA MET A 205 68.00 47.65 -4.28
C MET A 205 68.41 48.92 -3.55
N ARG A 206 67.48 49.60 -2.86
CA ARG A 206 67.81 50.78 -2.04
C ARG A 206 68.84 50.45 -0.97
N MET A 207 68.69 49.32 -0.26
CA MET A 207 69.68 48.87 0.73
C MET A 207 71.05 48.61 0.09
N GLN A 208 71.09 47.95 -1.07
CA GLN A 208 72.36 47.76 -1.81
C GLN A 208 72.99 49.07 -2.26
N PHE A 209 72.20 50.04 -2.74
CA PHE A 209 72.70 51.36 -3.10
C PHE A 209 73.27 52.10 -1.89
N ASP A 210 72.56 52.09 -0.76
CA ASP A 210 73.03 52.70 0.48
C ASP A 210 74.35 52.04 0.94
N GLU A 211 74.46 50.72 0.85
CA GLU A 211 75.70 49.98 1.15
C GLU A 211 76.85 50.36 0.20
N ILE A 212 76.61 50.42 -1.11
CA ILE A 212 77.61 50.83 -2.11
C ILE A 212 78.02 52.28 -1.92
N GLU A 213 77.09 53.18 -1.61
CA GLU A 213 77.38 54.58 -1.34
C GLU A 213 78.26 54.72 -0.10
N VAL A 214 77.95 53.96 0.96
CA VAL A 214 78.79 53.85 2.15
C VAL A 214 80.18 53.32 1.77
N ILE A 215 80.29 52.21 1.02
CA ILE A 215 81.58 51.65 0.59
C ILE A 215 82.37 52.64 -0.28
N THR A 216 81.72 53.36 -1.19
CA THR A 216 82.36 54.34 -2.08
C THR A 216 82.89 55.53 -1.30
N LYS A 217 82.10 56.05 -0.33
CA LYS A 217 82.57 57.07 0.62
C LYS A 217 83.77 56.55 1.44
N HIS A 218 83.71 55.32 1.95
CA HIS A 218 84.82 54.71 2.66
C HIS A 218 86.05 54.47 1.76
N ALA A 219 85.88 54.15 0.48
CA ALA A 219 86.97 53.96 -0.47
C ALA A 219 87.65 55.29 -0.83
N GLN A 220 86.89 56.37 -1.00
CA GLN A 220 87.43 57.73 -1.17
C GLN A 220 88.14 58.25 0.08
N ILE A 221 87.72 57.83 1.28
CA ILE A 221 88.44 58.09 2.53
C ILE A 221 89.72 57.25 2.62
N LYS A 222 89.68 55.99 2.15
CA LYS A 222 90.83 55.06 2.15
C LYS A 222 91.87 55.33 1.06
N THR A 223 91.59 56.11 0.01
CA THR A 223 92.61 56.53 -0.96
C THR A 223 93.69 57.45 -0.37
N ASN A 224 93.54 57.89 0.89
CA ASN A 224 94.53 58.73 1.58
C ASN A 224 95.36 58.01 2.65
N GLU A 225 95.12 56.73 2.95
CA GLU A 225 95.92 56.02 3.97
C GLU A 225 96.21 54.59 3.52
N ASN A 226 97.53 54.32 3.41
CA ASN A 226 98.15 53.05 3.02
C ASN A 226 97.47 51.83 3.64
N ASP A 227 97.40 50.74 2.85
CA ASP A 227 96.95 49.41 3.27
C ASP A 227 97.60 48.95 4.59
N ASP A 228 96.88 49.13 5.69
CA ASP A 228 97.25 48.58 6.99
C ASP A 228 96.79 47.11 7.07
N PRO A 229 97.72 46.13 7.16
CA PRO A 229 97.38 44.70 7.25
C PRO A 229 96.48 44.36 8.45
N VAL A 230 96.41 45.22 9.47
CA VAL A 230 95.49 45.07 10.60
C VAL A 230 94.03 45.32 10.18
N LEU A 231 93.79 46.27 9.28
CA LEU A 231 92.44 46.62 8.82
C LEU A 231 91.84 45.53 7.94
N LEU A 232 92.65 44.91 7.07
CA LEU A 232 92.26 43.73 6.30
C LEU A 232 91.91 42.55 7.21
N LYS A 233 92.63 42.38 8.32
CA LYS A 233 92.33 41.33 9.29
C LYS A 233 91.02 41.58 10.04
N ILE A 234 90.74 42.83 10.40
CA ILE A 234 89.45 43.23 11.01
C ILE A 234 88.31 43.06 10.01
N ALA A 235 88.49 43.44 8.74
CA ALA A 235 87.50 43.25 7.68
C ALA A 235 87.22 41.77 7.41
N LEU A 236 88.26 40.93 7.43
CA LEU A 236 88.14 39.47 7.29
C LEU A 236 87.40 38.86 8.49
N GLU A 237 87.70 39.30 9.71
CA GLU A 237 86.98 38.85 10.91
C GLU A 237 85.51 39.30 10.89
N LEU A 238 85.24 40.51 10.41
CA LEU A 238 83.88 41.03 10.21
C LEU A 238 83.11 40.21 9.16
N LEU A 239 83.75 39.89 8.03
CA LEU A 239 83.17 39.04 6.97
C LEU A 239 82.92 37.62 7.47
N LYS A 240 83.80 37.05 8.30
CA LYS A 240 83.56 35.76 8.96
C LYS A 240 82.37 35.81 9.90
N ASN A 241 82.23 36.88 10.67
CA ASN A 241 81.08 37.07 11.56
C ASN A 241 79.78 37.23 10.77
N GLN A 242 79.79 38.00 9.67
CA GLN A 242 78.63 38.10 8.77
C GLN A 242 78.29 36.77 8.10
N LEU A 243 79.29 36.01 7.66
CA LEU A 243 79.09 34.67 7.11
C LEU A 243 78.45 33.73 8.13
N ASN A 244 78.92 33.76 9.38
CA ASN A 244 78.33 32.96 10.46
C ASN A 244 76.88 33.37 10.75
N GLU A 245 76.56 34.66 10.72
CA GLU A 245 75.19 35.15 10.93
C GLU A 245 74.27 34.74 9.77
N VAL A 246 74.72 34.85 8.51
CA VAL A 246 73.97 34.38 7.34
C VAL A 246 73.79 32.86 7.37
N MET A 247 74.81 32.10 7.79
CA MET A 247 74.69 30.66 7.99
C MET A 247 73.65 30.31 9.06
N LYS A 248 73.61 31.06 10.16
CA LYS A 248 72.60 30.88 11.22
C LYS A 248 71.19 31.19 10.71
N GLN A 249 71.01 32.28 9.97
CA GLN A 249 69.72 32.62 9.36
C GLN A 249 69.26 31.55 8.35
N ARG A 250 70.18 31.00 7.55
CA ARG A 250 69.90 29.86 6.67
C ARG A 250 69.43 28.66 7.50
N ASP A 251 70.14 28.27 8.54
CA ASP A 251 69.81 27.11 9.37
C ASP A 251 68.46 27.29 10.11
N GLU A 252 68.14 28.51 10.55
CA GLU A 252 66.84 28.87 11.11
C GLU A 252 65.72 28.78 10.06
N SER A 253 65.95 29.29 8.85
CA SER A 253 64.98 29.18 7.74
C SER A 253 64.75 27.73 7.31
N GLU A 254 65.81 26.91 7.26
CA GLU A 254 65.72 25.49 6.97
C GLU A 254 64.97 24.74 8.07
N SER A 255 65.22 25.07 9.34
CA SER A 255 64.46 24.54 10.48
C SER A 255 62.97 24.93 10.40
N LYS A 256 62.66 26.16 9.99
CA LYS A 256 61.29 26.65 9.82
C LYS A 256 60.60 25.95 8.64
N ILE A 257 61.29 25.71 7.54
CA ILE A 257 60.79 24.92 6.39
C ILE A 257 60.51 23.48 6.83
N GLN A 258 61.43 22.84 7.57
CA GLN A 258 61.22 21.49 8.11
C GLN A 258 60.05 21.45 9.10
N GLN A 259 59.86 22.49 9.92
CA GLN A 259 58.72 22.60 10.82
C GLN A 259 57.42 22.77 10.03
N MET A 260 57.39 23.66 9.03
CA MET A 260 56.24 23.85 8.14
C MET A 260 55.87 22.57 7.38
N GLN A 261 56.86 21.79 6.92
CA GLN A 261 56.64 20.48 6.31
C GLN A 261 56.05 19.45 7.30
N LYS A 262 56.36 19.55 8.60
CA LYS A 262 55.74 18.71 9.64
C LYS A 262 54.29 19.14 9.97
N VAL A 263 53.92 20.41 9.75
CA VAL A 263 52.58 20.94 10.06
C VAL A 263 51.67 21.15 8.85
N SER A 264 52.11 20.82 7.63
CA SER A 264 51.21 20.65 6.48
C SER A 264 50.29 19.46 6.75
N THR A 265 49.09 19.82 7.25
CA THR A 265 47.97 18.97 7.70
C THR A 265 48.37 17.86 8.69
N PRO A 266 48.01 17.97 9.99
CA PRO A 266 48.30 16.90 10.94
C PRO A 266 47.69 15.61 10.42
N ARG A 267 48.57 14.61 10.20
CA ARG A 267 48.17 13.26 9.85
C ARG A 267 47.18 12.80 10.93
N PRO A 268 45.96 12.37 10.58
CA PRO A 268 45.01 11.91 11.57
C PRO A 268 45.63 10.80 12.42
N GLU A 269 45.36 10.80 13.72
CA GLU A 269 45.72 9.70 14.61
C GLU A 269 44.93 8.46 14.20
N TRP A 270 45.45 7.68 13.25
CA TRP A 270 44.73 6.56 12.64
C TRP A 270 44.34 5.48 13.65
N ASN A 271 45.05 5.39 14.77
CA ASN A 271 44.68 4.50 15.86
C ASN A 271 43.43 5.00 16.61
N GLU A 272 43.24 6.32 16.74
CA GLU A 272 42.02 6.89 17.28
C GLU A 272 40.85 6.75 16.30
N VAL A 273 41.09 6.95 15.02
CA VAL A 273 40.11 6.71 13.96
C VAL A 273 39.65 5.24 13.96
N GLY A 274 40.60 4.30 14.02
CA GLY A 274 40.31 2.86 14.12
C GLY A 274 39.53 2.47 15.38
N ARG A 275 39.77 3.13 16.52
CA ARG A 275 38.98 2.92 17.75
C ARG A 275 37.51 3.35 17.60
N LYS A 276 37.23 4.34 16.75
CA LYS A 276 35.88 4.90 16.52
C LYS A 276 35.12 4.21 15.39
N LEU A 277 35.78 3.34 14.61
CA LEU A 277 35.16 2.60 13.50
C LEU A 277 34.51 1.28 13.98
N PRO A 278 33.42 0.84 13.31
CA PRO A 278 32.77 -0.43 13.63
C PRO A 278 33.72 -1.60 13.32
N GLY A 279 34.08 -2.37 14.36
CA GLY A 279 35.09 -3.43 14.31
C GLY A 279 36.34 -3.14 15.14
N GLY A 280 36.51 -1.90 15.62
CA GLY A 280 37.54 -1.52 16.58
C GLY A 280 38.97 -1.48 16.01
N LEU A 281 39.93 -1.16 16.89
CA LEU A 281 41.32 -0.92 16.52
C LEU A 281 42.02 -2.15 15.93
N THR A 282 41.67 -3.35 16.39
CA THR A 282 42.31 -4.61 15.95
C THR A 282 42.03 -4.89 14.48
N LYS A 283 40.76 -4.86 14.08
CA LYS A 283 40.34 -5.04 12.69
C LYS A 283 40.90 -3.94 11.78
N TRP A 284 40.89 -2.70 12.25
CA TRP A 284 41.49 -1.59 11.52
C TRP A 284 43.00 -1.77 11.26
N LEU A 285 43.74 -2.28 12.25
CA LEU A 285 45.17 -2.54 12.08
C LEU A 285 45.43 -3.71 11.13
N GLU A 286 44.63 -4.77 11.18
CA GLU A 286 44.72 -5.91 10.24
C GLU A 286 44.45 -5.47 8.79
N GLU A 287 43.41 -4.66 8.57
CA GLU A 287 43.01 -4.21 7.23
C GLU A 287 43.93 -3.11 6.66
N THR A 288 44.56 -2.31 7.53
CA THR A 288 45.37 -1.16 7.12
C THR A 288 46.88 -1.32 7.35
N VAL A 289 47.35 -2.53 7.65
CA VAL A 289 48.74 -2.78 8.08
C VAL A 289 49.77 -2.38 7.02
N SER A 290 49.44 -2.53 5.74
CA SER A 290 50.32 -2.27 4.61
C SER A 290 49.97 -0.99 3.82
N MET A 291 49.12 -0.13 4.37
CA MET A 291 48.59 1.05 3.66
C MET A 291 49.29 2.35 4.11
N THR A 292 49.59 3.22 3.16
CA THR A 292 49.99 4.61 3.41
C THR A 292 48.82 5.41 3.98
N SER A 293 49.05 6.60 4.56
CA SER A 293 47.92 7.36 5.12
C SER A 293 46.97 7.96 4.12
N GLN A 294 47.44 8.22 2.90
CA GLN A 294 46.56 8.59 1.81
C GLN A 294 45.67 7.39 1.42
N GLU A 295 46.24 6.19 1.36
CA GLU A 295 45.48 4.95 1.11
C GLU A 295 44.51 4.63 2.25
N LYS A 296 44.89 4.82 3.53
CA LYS A 296 43.98 4.68 4.68
C LYS A 296 42.79 5.63 4.60
N MET A 297 43.02 6.86 4.14
CA MET A 297 41.96 7.84 3.91
C MET A 297 41.02 7.36 2.78
N HIS A 298 41.57 6.94 1.64
CA HIS A 298 40.76 6.42 0.53
C HIS A 298 40.01 5.13 0.89
N PHE A 299 40.62 4.23 1.66
CA PHE A 299 39.98 3.02 2.18
C PHE A 299 38.80 3.37 3.08
N MET A 300 38.98 4.33 3.99
CA MET A 300 37.91 4.81 4.87
C MET A 300 36.78 5.46 4.08
N VAL A 301 37.10 6.33 3.12
CA VAL A 301 36.11 6.92 2.20
C VAL A 301 35.37 5.82 1.44
N ASN A 302 36.09 4.82 0.93
CA ASN A 302 35.50 3.71 0.20
C ASN A 302 34.61 2.84 1.09
N GLN A 303 35.00 2.57 2.34
CA GLN A 303 34.19 1.90 3.35
C GLN A 303 32.89 2.67 3.65
N PHE A 304 32.96 4.00 3.81
CA PHE A 304 31.76 4.83 4.00
C PHE A 304 30.89 4.91 2.74
N THR A 305 31.47 4.92 1.53
CA THR A 305 30.70 4.88 0.28
C THR A 305 30.13 3.49 -0.03
N LEU A 306 30.80 2.42 0.40
CA LEU A 306 30.30 1.04 0.33
C LEU A 306 29.17 0.82 1.37
N GLN A 307 29.30 1.38 2.57
CA GLN A 307 28.25 1.39 3.61
C GLN A 307 27.01 2.22 3.24
N ASN A 308 27.11 3.12 2.26
CA ASN A 308 25.94 3.80 1.68
C ASN A 308 25.22 2.96 0.61
N ASN A 309 25.87 1.95 0.05
CA ASN A 309 25.28 1.10 -1.00
C ASN A 309 24.92 -0.31 -0.54
N GLU A 310 25.39 -0.76 0.63
CA GLU A 310 24.87 -1.97 1.28
C GLU A 310 24.45 -1.70 2.73
N ASN A 311 23.13 -1.70 2.94
CA ASN A 311 22.45 -2.07 4.19
C ASN A 311 23.17 -1.69 5.50
N THR A 312 23.13 -0.40 5.87
CA THR A 312 22.89 -0.11 7.28
C THR A 312 21.48 -0.60 7.59
N GLU A 313 21.39 -1.83 8.08
CA GLU A 313 20.16 -2.40 8.60
C GLU A 313 19.69 -1.47 9.73
N PHE A 314 18.76 -0.58 9.40
CA PHE A 314 18.05 0.23 10.39
C PHE A 314 17.44 -0.75 11.39
N ASN A 315 18.08 -0.88 12.55
CA ASN A 315 17.66 -1.81 13.58
C ASN A 315 16.45 -1.20 14.28
N LEU A 316 15.29 -1.46 13.69
CA LEU A 316 14.01 -0.96 14.18
C LEU A 316 13.76 -1.40 15.64
N ASN A 317 14.31 -2.53 16.08
CA ASN A 317 14.16 -3.00 17.45
C ASN A 317 14.94 -2.14 18.45
N THR A 318 16.09 -1.58 18.06
CA THR A 318 16.82 -0.59 18.87
C THR A 318 16.06 0.74 18.90
N TYR A 319 15.57 1.21 17.74
CA TYR A 319 14.77 2.45 17.66
C TYR A 319 13.50 2.38 18.52
N ILE A 320 12.76 1.27 18.47
CA ILE A 320 11.55 1.06 19.28
C ILE A 320 11.87 1.10 20.78
N LYS A 321 13.02 0.55 21.22
CA LYS A 321 13.41 0.50 22.63
C LYS A 321 13.89 1.86 23.18
N GLU A 322 14.50 2.68 22.35
CA GLU A 322 15.10 3.96 22.76
C GLU A 322 14.13 5.14 22.63
N GLU A 323 13.25 5.16 21.63
CA GLU A 323 12.37 6.30 21.35
C GLU A 323 10.90 6.13 21.80
N LEU A 324 10.42 4.90 22.02
CA LEU A 324 9.03 4.66 22.42
C LEU A 324 8.96 4.18 23.88
N ASN A 325 8.15 4.86 24.69
CA ASN A 325 7.82 4.43 26.05
C ASN A 325 6.88 3.21 26.08
N PHE A 326 6.34 2.80 24.93
CA PHE A 326 5.38 1.72 24.75
C PHE A 326 5.60 1.04 23.40
N ILE A 327 5.52 -0.29 23.35
CA ILE A 327 5.65 -1.06 22.11
C ILE A 327 4.24 -1.34 21.56
N PRO A 328 3.88 -0.79 20.37
CA PRO A 328 2.59 -1.06 19.73
C PRO A 328 2.29 -2.55 19.60
N LEU A 329 1.04 -2.96 19.86
CA LEU A 329 0.63 -4.36 19.91
C LEU A 329 0.90 -5.12 18.60
N PHE A 330 0.89 -4.43 17.45
CA PHE A 330 1.17 -5.04 16.15
C PHE A 330 2.68 -5.30 15.90
N LEU A 331 3.57 -4.83 16.78
CA LEU A 331 5.03 -4.99 16.71
C LEU A 331 5.59 -5.88 17.85
N GLN A 332 4.76 -6.34 18.78
CA GLN A 332 5.20 -7.17 19.90
C GLN A 332 5.57 -8.57 19.43
N THR A 333 6.87 -8.89 19.42
CA THR A 333 7.38 -10.22 19.06
C THR A 333 8.63 -10.58 19.85
N ASP A 334 8.76 -11.89 20.16
CA ASP A 334 9.91 -12.45 20.88
C ASP A 334 11.05 -12.91 19.94
N SER A 335 10.85 -12.78 18.62
CA SER A 335 11.75 -13.33 17.59
C SER A 335 12.56 -12.26 16.85
N THR A 336 13.77 -12.59 16.41
CA THR A 336 14.57 -11.71 15.54
C THR A 336 13.99 -11.66 14.12
N VAL A 337 13.35 -10.55 13.77
CA VAL A 337 12.65 -10.35 12.49
C VAL A 337 13.58 -9.70 11.46
N LYS A 338 13.71 -10.29 10.26
CA LYS A 338 14.33 -9.62 9.11
C LYS A 338 13.24 -8.89 8.31
N PRO A 339 13.30 -7.55 8.17
CA PRO A 339 12.31 -6.84 7.38
C PRO A 339 12.41 -7.23 5.90
N ARG A 340 11.27 -7.43 5.25
CA ARG A 340 11.23 -7.64 3.80
C ARG A 340 11.37 -6.29 3.10
N PRO A 341 11.92 -6.22 1.89
CA PRO A 341 11.88 -4.98 1.12
C PRO A 341 10.43 -4.68 0.71
N MET A 342 9.92 -3.50 1.06
CA MET A 342 8.60 -2.98 0.64
C MET A 342 8.78 -1.66 -0.10
N GLN A 343 8.04 -1.46 -1.19
CA GLN A 343 8.07 -0.21 -1.94
C GLN A 343 7.22 0.87 -1.25
N LEU A 344 7.58 2.15 -1.44
CA LEU A 344 6.79 3.28 -0.93
C LEU A 344 5.34 3.26 -1.42
N ARG A 345 5.10 2.81 -2.67
CA ARG A 345 3.76 2.63 -3.22
C ARG A 345 2.93 1.67 -2.37
N ASP A 346 3.47 0.51 -2.03
CA ASP A 346 2.76 -0.52 -1.27
C ASP A 346 2.49 -0.04 0.15
N CYS A 347 3.44 0.68 0.75
CA CYS A 347 3.24 1.35 2.04
C CYS A 347 2.04 2.31 2.01
N LEU A 348 1.96 3.16 1.00
CA LEU A 348 0.85 4.12 0.84
C LEU A 348 -0.50 3.44 0.60
N LEU A 349 -0.52 2.33 -0.14
CA LEU A 349 -1.73 1.53 -0.31
C LEU A 349 -2.20 0.93 1.02
N ILE A 350 -1.28 0.36 1.82
CA ILE A 350 -1.61 -0.15 3.16
C ILE A 350 -2.17 0.96 4.04
N VAL A 351 -1.56 2.15 4.02
CA VAL A 351 -2.09 3.32 4.76
C VAL A 351 -3.48 3.73 4.29
N HIS A 352 -3.72 3.70 2.98
CA HIS A 352 -5.04 4.03 2.43
C HIS A 352 -6.11 3.03 2.89
N GLU A 353 -5.83 1.73 2.76
CA GLU A 353 -6.75 0.66 3.19
C GLU A 353 -6.99 0.67 4.70
N LEU A 354 -5.97 0.99 5.49
CA LEU A 354 -6.06 1.15 6.94
C LEU A 354 -7.09 2.23 7.30
N TRP A 355 -6.99 3.41 6.71
CA TRP A 355 -7.91 4.51 6.99
C TRP A 355 -9.32 4.25 6.45
N LEU A 356 -9.47 3.62 5.29
CA LEU A 356 -10.78 3.17 4.78
C LEU A 356 -11.45 2.19 5.73
N THR A 357 -10.70 1.19 6.21
CA THR A 357 -11.20 0.19 7.15
C THR A 357 -11.57 0.84 8.48
N ARG A 358 -10.73 1.74 9.01
CA ARG A 358 -10.99 2.45 10.26
C ARG A 358 -12.23 3.35 10.18
N LYS A 359 -12.43 4.02 9.03
CA LYS A 359 -13.62 4.82 8.77
C LYS A 359 -14.89 3.99 8.78
N SER A 360 -14.87 2.84 8.10
CA SER A 360 -16.01 1.92 8.06
C SER A 360 -16.38 1.37 9.44
N GLU A 361 -15.39 1.06 10.30
CA GLU A 361 -15.63 0.63 11.68
C GLU A 361 -16.24 1.76 12.51
N LYS A 362 -15.72 2.99 12.41
CA LYS A 362 -16.28 4.17 13.10
C LYS A 362 -17.70 4.49 12.65
N ASP A 363 -17.99 4.40 11.35
CA ASP A 363 -19.32 4.68 10.81
C ASP A 363 -20.34 3.61 11.22
N PHE A 364 -19.94 2.32 11.22
CA PHE A 364 -20.76 1.23 11.74
C PHE A 364 -21.10 1.41 13.24
N ILE A 365 -20.12 1.82 14.06
CA ILE A 365 -20.33 2.11 15.49
C ILE A 365 -21.25 3.32 15.68
N LYS A 366 -21.09 4.38 14.88
CA LYS A 366 -21.99 5.56 14.90
C LYS A 366 -23.42 5.15 14.54
N GLU A 367 -23.63 4.33 13.52
CA GLU A 367 -24.96 3.83 13.15
C GLU A 367 -25.58 2.94 14.22
N GLN A 368 -24.78 2.04 14.82
CA GLN A 368 -25.24 1.16 15.89
C GLN A 368 -25.65 1.94 17.13
N SER A 369 -24.86 2.94 17.54
CA SER A 369 -25.16 3.81 18.68
C SER A 369 -26.37 4.73 18.42
N LEU A 370 -26.53 5.26 17.21
CA LEU A 370 -27.73 6.00 16.79
C LEU A 370 -28.97 5.10 16.76
N GLY A 371 -28.83 3.86 16.28
CA GLY A 371 -29.88 2.85 16.30
C GLY A 371 -30.31 2.46 17.71
N GLN A 372 -29.36 2.28 18.63
CA GLN A 372 -29.63 2.05 20.06
C GLN A 372 -30.30 3.26 20.72
N ARG A 373 -29.83 4.49 20.46
CA ARG A 373 -30.50 5.73 20.95
C ARG A 373 -31.91 5.85 20.41
N ARG A 374 -32.16 5.54 19.13
CA ARG A 374 -33.51 5.51 18.55
C ARG A 374 -34.39 4.47 19.23
N ARG A 375 -33.88 3.25 19.49
CA ARG A 375 -34.59 2.19 20.22
C ARG A 375 -34.92 2.59 21.65
N LEU A 376 -33.98 3.21 22.37
CA LEU A 376 -34.19 3.74 23.72
C LEU A 376 -35.23 4.86 23.74
N LEU A 377 -35.24 5.75 22.74
CA LEU A 377 -36.26 6.80 22.61
C LEU A 377 -37.66 6.23 22.30
N THR A 378 -37.77 5.20 21.44
CA THR A 378 -39.04 4.48 21.24
C THR A 378 -39.48 3.73 22.49
N SER A 379 -38.56 3.10 23.21
CA SER A 379 -38.86 2.41 24.48
C SER A 379 -39.29 3.38 25.57
N ARG A 380 -38.70 4.58 25.61
CA ARG A 380 -39.08 5.66 26.54
C ARG A 380 -40.45 6.25 26.19
N ARG A 381 -40.77 6.38 24.90
CA ARG A 381 -42.11 6.77 24.42
C ARG A 381 -43.16 5.71 24.77
N LEU A 382 -42.86 4.43 24.59
CA LEU A 382 -43.75 3.32 24.99
C LEU A 382 -43.96 3.28 26.51
N SER A 383 -42.92 3.54 27.31
CA SER A 383 -43.06 3.64 28.77
C SER A 383 -43.85 4.86 29.25
N GLN A 384 -43.82 5.99 28.52
CA GLN A 384 -44.62 7.17 28.85
C GLN A 384 -46.10 7.02 28.46
N VAL A 385 -46.41 6.19 27.46
CA VAL A 385 -47.79 5.84 27.09
C VAL A 385 -48.40 4.84 28.10
N GLN A 386 -47.58 4.08 28.83
CA GLN A 386 -48.01 3.08 29.79
C GLN A 386 -48.03 3.56 31.26
N THR A 387 -47.93 4.85 31.55
CA THR A 387 -48.13 5.39 32.91
C THR A 387 -49.43 6.16 33.02
N ARG A 388 -50.55 5.42 33.06
CA ARG A 388 -51.82 5.89 33.60
C ARG A 388 -52.55 4.75 34.33
N SER A 389 -51.92 4.22 35.38
CA SER A 389 -52.60 3.46 36.44
C SER A 389 -51.71 3.38 37.68
N HIS A 390 -52.29 3.73 38.83
CA HIS A 390 -51.67 3.69 40.16
C HIS A 390 -51.27 2.27 40.62
N PRO A 391 -50.36 2.15 41.60
CA PRO A 391 -49.78 0.87 42.03
C PRO A 391 -50.52 0.25 43.23
N PRO A 392 -50.22 -1.02 43.56
CA PRO A 392 -50.08 -1.40 44.95
C PRO A 392 -48.74 -2.09 45.27
N ALA A 393 -48.46 -2.12 46.56
CA ALA A 393 -47.16 -2.35 47.18
C ALA A 393 -46.74 -3.82 47.28
N GLY A 394 -45.41 -4.01 47.28
CA GLY A 394 -44.71 -4.95 48.16
C GLY A 394 -44.42 -6.34 47.61
N THR A 395 -43.18 -6.59 47.20
CA THR A 395 -42.33 -7.63 47.82
C THR A 395 -40.89 -7.55 47.30
N GLN A 396 -39.94 -7.46 48.22
CA GLN A 396 -38.52 -7.63 47.96
C GLN A 396 -38.23 -9.11 47.71
N SER A 397 -37.55 -9.44 46.62
CA SER A 397 -36.75 -10.66 46.54
C SER A 397 -35.49 -10.42 45.70
N LYS A 398 -34.41 -11.06 46.16
CA LYS A 398 -33.01 -10.81 45.83
C LYS A 398 -32.64 -11.33 44.43
N SER A 399 -31.65 -10.63 43.87
CA SER A 399 -30.84 -10.79 42.66
C SER A 399 -30.65 -12.20 42.07
N PRO A 400 -30.32 -12.30 40.76
CA PRO A 400 -28.92 -12.15 40.40
C PRO A 400 -28.71 -11.05 39.35
N SER A 401 -27.90 -10.07 39.73
CA SER A 401 -27.28 -9.10 38.84
C SER A 401 -26.25 -9.83 37.99
N THR A 402 -26.66 -10.35 36.84
CA THR A 402 -25.74 -10.60 35.73
C THR A 402 -25.36 -9.23 35.19
N HIS A 403 -24.35 -8.62 35.78
CA HIS A 403 -23.61 -7.52 35.16
C HIS A 403 -22.90 -8.11 33.93
N HIS A 404 -23.62 -8.34 32.85
CA HIS A 404 -23.03 -8.20 31.53
C HIS A 404 -22.86 -6.70 31.31
N GLN A 405 -21.72 -6.19 31.81
CA GLN A 405 -21.10 -5.01 31.24
C GLN A 405 -20.95 -5.30 29.75
N HIS A 406 -21.89 -4.83 28.94
CA HIS A 406 -21.65 -4.63 27.53
C HIS A 406 -20.50 -3.63 27.44
N ARG A 407 -19.29 -4.16 27.23
CA ARG A 407 -18.10 -3.41 26.85
C ARG A 407 -18.38 -2.79 25.47
N ASP A 408 -19.02 -1.65 25.44
CA ASP A 408 -18.79 -0.67 24.38
C ASP A 408 -17.50 0.08 24.73
N VAL A 409 -16.38 -0.66 24.72
CA VAL A 409 -15.05 -0.06 24.81
C VAL A 409 -14.66 0.23 23.37
N PHE A 410 -14.58 1.51 23.01
CA PHE A 410 -13.91 1.93 21.78
C PHE A 410 -12.57 1.19 21.70
N LYS A 411 -12.38 0.35 20.68
CA LYS A 411 -11.07 -0.27 20.46
C LYS A 411 -10.07 0.84 20.23
N SER A 412 -8.99 0.84 21.03
CA SER A 412 -7.91 1.79 20.85
C SER A 412 -7.35 1.66 19.43
N PHE A 413 -6.73 2.73 18.91
CA PHE A 413 -6.16 2.70 17.56
C PHE A 413 -5.14 1.55 17.40
N ASP A 414 -4.37 1.26 18.45
CA ASP A 414 -3.41 0.15 18.49
C ASP A 414 -4.08 -1.24 18.44
N GLU A 415 -5.20 -1.43 19.14
CA GLU A 415 -6.00 -2.68 19.05
C GLU A 415 -6.58 -2.88 17.65
N PHE A 416 -7.03 -1.80 17.01
CA PHE A 416 -7.51 -1.81 15.64
C PHE A 416 -6.39 -2.20 14.67
N LEU A 417 -5.21 -1.56 14.78
CA LEU A 417 -4.07 -1.87 13.91
C LEU A 417 -3.64 -3.34 14.03
N ASN A 418 -3.61 -3.89 15.24
CA ASN A 418 -3.30 -5.29 15.45
C ASN A 418 -4.33 -6.21 14.77
N HIS A 419 -5.63 -5.88 14.88
CA HIS A 419 -6.67 -6.63 14.18
C HIS A 419 -6.54 -6.49 12.65
N PHE A 420 -6.26 -5.30 12.15
CA PHE A 420 -6.09 -5.03 10.72
C PHE A 420 -4.97 -5.88 10.12
N PHE A 421 -3.79 -5.92 10.76
CA PHE A 421 -2.69 -6.76 10.29
C PHE A 421 -3.00 -8.26 10.42
N LYS A 422 -3.75 -8.70 11.43
CA LYS A 422 -4.25 -10.09 11.53
C LYS A 422 -5.24 -10.46 10.43
N GLN A 423 -6.05 -9.52 9.98
CA GLN A 423 -7.03 -9.71 8.91
C GLN A 423 -6.38 -9.76 7.53
N ILE A 424 -5.36 -8.92 7.29
CA ILE A 424 -4.62 -8.90 6.01
C ILE A 424 -3.64 -10.07 5.91
N TYR A 425 -2.95 -10.41 6.99
CA TYR A 425 -1.94 -11.46 7.02
C TYR A 425 -2.31 -12.55 8.04
N GLY A 426 -2.89 -13.64 7.54
CA GLY A 426 -3.27 -14.79 8.36
C GLY A 426 -2.09 -15.58 8.93
N ILE A 427 -0.90 -15.49 8.32
CA ILE A 427 0.32 -16.17 8.77
C ILE A 427 1.09 -15.24 9.70
N GLU A 428 1.34 -15.69 10.92
CA GLU A 428 2.00 -14.93 11.99
C GLU A 428 3.38 -14.40 11.60
N GLN A 429 4.25 -15.26 11.06
CA GLN A 429 5.60 -14.86 10.67
C GLN A 429 5.59 -13.76 9.59
N ILE A 430 4.73 -13.90 8.59
CA ILE A 430 4.59 -12.92 7.50
C ILE A 430 4.01 -11.61 8.04
N ARG A 431 2.97 -11.69 8.88
CA ARG A 431 2.36 -10.52 9.52
C ARG A 431 3.40 -9.68 10.25
N ILE A 432 4.26 -10.34 11.04
CA ILE A 432 5.33 -9.72 11.81
C ILE A 432 6.36 -9.06 10.88
N GLU A 433 6.84 -9.78 9.86
CA GLU A 433 7.79 -9.25 8.88
C GLU A 433 7.26 -8.01 8.17
N TRP A 434 5.99 -8.02 7.74
CA TRP A 434 5.34 -6.89 7.09
C TRP A 434 5.06 -5.73 8.06
N ALA A 435 4.65 -6.00 9.29
CA ALA A 435 4.43 -4.98 10.32
C ALA A 435 5.73 -4.22 10.65
N HIS A 436 6.84 -4.94 10.87
CA HIS A 436 8.15 -4.33 11.11
C HIS A 436 8.65 -3.56 9.89
N THR A 437 8.45 -4.11 8.69
CA THR A 437 8.83 -3.42 7.45
C THR A 437 8.02 -2.12 7.27
N PHE A 438 6.72 -2.19 7.50
CA PHE A 438 5.80 -1.05 7.42
C PHE A 438 6.19 0.06 8.39
N TYR A 439 6.40 -0.28 9.66
CA TYR A 439 6.81 0.72 10.65
C TYR A 439 8.23 1.24 10.37
N SER A 440 9.17 0.41 9.89
CA SER A 440 10.49 0.88 9.44
C SER A 440 10.40 1.91 8.31
N MET A 441 9.50 1.69 7.35
CA MET A 441 9.24 2.65 6.27
C MET A 441 8.65 3.96 6.80
N LEU A 442 7.72 3.90 7.76
CA LEU A 442 7.18 5.09 8.42
C LEU A 442 8.27 5.90 9.15
N VAL A 443 9.28 5.24 9.70
CA VAL A 443 10.39 5.94 10.37
C VAL A 443 11.36 6.55 9.36
N LYS A 444 11.66 5.88 8.25
CA LYS A 444 12.60 6.36 7.22
C LYS A 444 12.02 7.49 6.36
N GLU A 445 10.72 7.50 6.14
CA GLU A 445 10.06 8.46 5.24
C GLU A 445 9.82 9.83 5.91
N THR A 446 10.55 10.85 5.45
CA THR A 446 10.47 12.23 5.98
C THR A 446 9.71 13.21 5.09
N HIS A 447 9.31 12.80 3.88
CA HIS A 447 8.75 13.70 2.87
C HIS A 447 7.23 13.57 2.69
N CYS A 448 6.60 12.50 3.18
CA CYS A 448 5.17 12.27 3.01
C CYS A 448 4.38 12.60 4.27
N TYR A 449 3.57 13.67 4.23
CA TYR A 449 2.80 14.11 5.40
C TYR A 449 1.87 13.02 5.94
N LYS A 450 1.22 12.22 5.08
CA LYS A 450 0.30 11.14 5.48
C LYS A 450 1.00 10.06 6.31
N LEU A 451 2.25 9.73 5.97
CA LEU A 451 3.04 8.73 6.69
C LEU A 451 3.54 9.29 8.03
N ILE A 452 3.97 10.55 8.04
CA ILE A 452 4.40 11.25 9.27
C ILE A 452 3.24 11.38 10.26
N GLU A 453 2.06 11.71 9.74
CA GLU A 453 0.83 11.83 10.52
C GLU A 453 0.47 10.49 11.16
N LEU A 454 0.39 9.42 10.36
CA LEU A 454 0.12 8.08 10.87
C LEU A 454 1.16 7.63 11.91
N LYS A 455 2.46 7.89 11.67
CA LYS A 455 3.52 7.61 12.64
C LYS A 455 3.25 8.30 13.97
N LYS A 456 2.91 9.59 13.95
CA LYS A 456 2.62 10.35 15.19
C LYS A 456 1.42 9.77 15.95
N ILE A 457 0.42 9.25 15.25
CA ILE A 457 -0.75 8.59 15.89
C ILE A 457 -0.34 7.25 16.49
N ILE A 458 0.45 6.44 15.78
CA ILE A 458 0.99 5.17 16.28
C ILE A 458 1.89 5.38 17.51
N ASP A 459 2.73 6.40 17.47
CA ASP A 459 3.64 6.78 18.58
C ASP A 459 2.88 7.41 19.76
N ASN A 460 1.54 7.50 19.73
CA ASN A 460 0.69 8.22 20.69
C ASN A 460 1.10 9.69 20.91
N LYS A 461 1.78 10.31 19.94
CA LYS A 461 2.15 11.74 19.94
C LYS A 461 1.02 12.64 19.43
N MET A 462 0.00 12.06 18.81
CA MET A 462 -1.15 12.76 18.22
C MET A 462 -2.40 11.89 18.34
N ASP A 463 -3.55 12.52 18.59
CA ASP A 463 -4.82 11.81 18.68
C ASP A 463 -5.36 11.42 17.29
N GLU A 464 -6.10 10.31 17.21
CA GLU A 464 -6.74 9.83 15.98
C GLU A 464 -7.76 10.87 15.45
N GLU A 465 -8.41 11.62 16.33
CA GLU A 465 -9.37 12.67 15.93
C GLU A 465 -8.68 13.79 15.12
N CYS A 466 -7.40 14.06 15.35
CA CYS A 466 -6.65 15.01 14.53
C CYS A 466 -6.61 14.60 13.06
N HIS A 467 -6.54 13.30 12.76
CA HIS A 467 -6.56 12.81 11.38
C HIS A 467 -7.86 13.15 10.67
N TRP A 468 -8.99 12.88 11.32
CA TRP A 468 -10.31 13.16 10.77
C TRP A 468 -10.54 14.67 10.60
N HIS A 469 -10.01 15.49 11.51
CA HIS A 469 -10.03 16.94 11.39
C HIS A 469 -9.17 17.44 10.23
N PHE A 470 -7.95 16.93 10.05
CA PHE A 470 -7.10 17.28 8.92
C PHE A 470 -7.72 16.85 7.58
N GLU A 471 -8.29 15.64 7.49
CA GLU A 471 -8.97 15.18 6.28
C GLU A 471 -10.20 16.05 5.97
N SER A 472 -10.98 16.42 6.98
CA SER A 472 -12.12 17.33 6.81
C SER A 472 -11.68 18.74 6.41
N TRP A 473 -10.56 19.22 6.94
CA TRP A 473 -10.02 20.54 6.61
C TRP A 473 -9.47 20.57 5.19
N ILE A 474 -8.76 19.52 4.77
CA ILE A 474 -8.31 19.36 3.38
C ILE A 474 -9.51 19.35 2.43
N LYS A 475 -10.57 18.57 2.74
CA LYS A 475 -11.81 18.58 1.93
C LYS A 475 -12.47 19.94 1.89
N SER A 476 -12.54 20.64 3.03
CA SER A 476 -13.08 21.99 3.08
C SER A 476 -12.25 22.97 2.24
N ILE A 477 -10.92 22.87 2.27
CA ILE A 477 -10.03 23.67 1.41
C ILE A 477 -10.24 23.33 -0.06
N GLU A 478 -10.36 22.04 -0.41
CA GLU A 478 -10.66 21.60 -1.78
C GLU A 478 -12.00 22.18 -2.25
N GLU A 479 -13.05 22.10 -1.43
CA GLU A 479 -14.36 22.70 -1.70
C GLU A 479 -14.26 24.23 -1.87
N GLN A 480 -13.51 24.92 -1.01
CA GLN A 480 -13.32 26.37 -1.13
C GLN A 480 -12.51 26.76 -2.38
N ILE A 481 -11.51 25.96 -2.75
CA ILE A 481 -10.75 26.15 -3.99
C ILE A 481 -11.67 25.94 -5.20
N LEU A 482 -12.52 24.91 -5.18
CA LEU A 482 -13.52 24.68 -6.23
C LEU A 482 -14.50 25.86 -6.34
N LEU A 483 -15.05 26.33 -5.20
CA LEU A 483 -15.92 27.50 -5.14
C LEU A 483 -15.22 28.79 -5.61
N PHE A 484 -13.93 28.96 -5.31
CA PHE A 484 -13.13 30.09 -5.78
C PHE A 484 -12.88 30.02 -7.29
N ILE A 485 -12.57 28.84 -7.83
CA ILE A 485 -12.42 28.60 -9.27
C ILE A 485 -13.74 28.88 -9.99
N ASP A 486 -14.87 28.42 -9.46
CA ASP A 486 -16.20 28.68 -10.02
C ASP A 486 -16.58 30.16 -9.96
N SER A 487 -16.25 30.85 -8.87
CA SER A 487 -16.49 32.30 -8.73
C SER A 487 -15.64 33.12 -9.72
N ASN A 488 -14.39 32.74 -9.94
CA ASN A 488 -13.52 33.37 -10.94
C ASN A 488 -14.00 33.09 -12.38
N ASN A 489 -14.48 31.89 -12.66
CA ASN A 489 -15.06 31.56 -13.96
C ASN A 489 -16.33 32.38 -14.24
N ASN A 490 -17.18 32.62 -13.23
CA ASN A 490 -18.37 33.47 -13.36
C ASN A 490 -18.03 34.95 -13.57
N ASN A 491 -17.01 35.47 -12.89
CA ASN A 491 -16.55 36.86 -13.08
C ASN A 491 -15.94 37.07 -14.47
N ASN A 492 -15.13 36.12 -14.98
CA ASN A 492 -14.55 36.21 -16.32
C ASN A 492 -15.59 36.15 -17.44
N ASN A 493 -16.68 35.40 -17.25
CA ASN A 493 -17.79 35.38 -18.21
C ASN A 493 -18.58 36.71 -18.21
N SER A 494 -18.65 37.41 -17.07
CA SER A 494 -19.32 38.72 -16.97
C SER A 494 -18.54 39.88 -17.62
N SER A 495 -17.20 39.79 -17.67
CA SER A 495 -16.34 40.78 -18.32
C SER A 495 -16.24 40.64 -19.84
N MET A 496 -16.65 39.50 -20.40
CA MET A 496 -16.64 39.24 -21.85
C MET A 496 -17.97 39.56 -22.55
N SER A 497 -18.99 39.98 -21.79
CA SER A 497 -20.31 40.40 -22.28
C SER A 497 -20.59 41.91 -22.16
N LYS A 498 -19.54 42.74 -22.05
CA LYS A 498 -19.64 44.21 -22.14
C LYS A 498 -18.95 44.74 -23.38
#